data_AF-A0A2V7GRZ1-F1
#
_entry.id   AF-A0A2V7GRZ1-F1
#
_cell.length_a   1.000
_cell.length_b   1.000
_cell.length_c   1.000
_cell.angle_alpha   90.00
_cell.angle_beta   90.00
_cell.angle_gamma   90.00
#
_symmetry.space_group_name_H-M   'P 1'
#
loop_
_entity.id
_entity.type
_entity.pdbx_description
1 polymer ?
#
loop_
_entity_poly.entity_id
_entity_poly.type
_entity_poly.pdbx_seq_one_letter_code
_entity_poly.pdbx_strand_id
1 'polypeptide(L)'
;MRVVFFGTPEFAVPSLEALLGEGFDVAAVVTRPDKSQGRSRSTLVPSPVKAAALEEDVPVLQPEGPSTPEFLEEIRRLAPDAGVVVAYGHLLKPELLAIPKRGMVNVHPSLLPELRGAAPVEWAVLRGLENTGVTIMQMTAGLDSGPILLQLPHRVPNDVTGGELSVHLAEMGAQALVEALALMEQDMLRPVPQEETRATYAPKITRETARIRWDAGPDAVMRATLALDPKPGAWTTLNGQEIKLFHAHV
;
A
#
# COMPACT_ATOMS: atom_id res chain seq x y z
N MET A 1 0.21 21.63 6.95
CA MET A 1 -1.06 21.00 6.49
C MET A 1 -1.60 20.07 7.57
N ARG A 2 -2.92 20.08 7.84
CA ARG A 2 -3.56 19.10 8.74
C ARG A 2 -4.04 17.86 7.97
N VAL A 3 -3.61 16.68 8.38
CA VAL A 3 -3.85 15.43 7.65
C VAL A 3 -4.51 14.37 8.52
N VAL A 4 -5.33 13.51 7.91
CA VAL A 4 -5.75 12.23 8.52
C VAL A 4 -5.12 11.11 7.71
N PHE A 5 -4.38 10.25 8.40
CA PHE A 5 -3.63 9.16 7.78
C PHE A 5 -4.41 7.83 7.87
N PHE A 6 -4.54 7.10 6.78
CA PHE A 6 -5.23 5.82 6.70
C PHE A 6 -4.22 4.74 6.28
N GLY A 7 -3.93 3.80 7.16
CA GLY A 7 -2.99 2.72 6.86
C GLY A 7 -3.12 1.54 7.80
N THR A 8 -2.46 0.43 7.48
CA THR A 8 -2.51 -0.76 8.35
C THR A 8 -1.19 -1.54 8.39
N PRO A 9 -0.65 -2.04 7.27
CA PRO A 9 0.52 -2.91 7.30
C PRO A 9 1.82 -2.12 7.47
N GLU A 10 2.92 -2.85 7.63
CA GLU A 10 4.29 -2.32 7.75
C GLU A 10 4.65 -1.38 6.59
N PHE A 11 4.17 -1.65 5.37
CA PHE A 11 4.36 -0.78 4.19
C PHE A 11 3.91 0.68 4.41
N ALA A 12 2.92 0.90 5.28
CA ALA A 12 2.38 2.23 5.54
C ALA A 12 3.15 3.00 6.61
N VAL A 13 3.96 2.32 7.43
CA VAL A 13 4.65 2.94 8.57
C VAL A 13 5.65 4.02 8.14
N PRO A 14 6.52 3.81 7.13
CA PRO A 14 7.45 4.85 6.70
C PRO A 14 6.76 6.14 6.25
N SER A 15 5.58 6.02 5.63
CA SER A 15 4.79 7.20 5.23
C SER A 15 4.24 7.97 6.43
N LEU A 16 3.78 7.29 7.49
CA LEU A 16 3.34 7.96 8.72
C LEU A 16 4.51 8.65 9.42
N GLU A 17 5.62 7.94 9.60
CA GLU A 17 6.83 8.48 10.25
C GLU A 17 7.38 9.70 9.51
N ALA A 18 7.42 9.66 8.17
CA ALA A 18 7.87 10.80 7.37
C ALA A 18 6.96 12.03 7.53
N LEU A 19 5.63 11.85 7.58
CA LEU A 19 4.71 12.96 7.82
C LEU A 19 4.94 13.60 9.20
N LEU A 20 5.14 12.79 10.23
CA LEU A 20 5.43 13.27 11.58
C LEU A 20 6.78 13.99 11.65
N GLY A 21 7.83 13.41 11.06
CA GLY A 21 9.18 13.96 11.03
C GLY A 21 9.30 15.29 10.28
N GLU A 22 8.50 15.48 9.23
CA GLU A 22 8.48 16.71 8.43
C GLU A 22 7.49 17.77 8.98
N GLY A 23 6.89 17.53 10.15
CA GLY A 23 6.08 18.51 10.87
C GLY A 23 4.66 18.69 10.33
N PHE A 24 4.11 17.71 9.60
CA PHE A 24 2.68 17.70 9.26
C PHE A 24 1.83 17.53 10.53
N ASP A 25 0.70 18.22 10.58
CA ASP A 25 -0.27 18.07 11.68
C ASP A 25 -1.13 16.83 11.43
N VAL A 26 -0.63 15.66 11.85
CA VAL A 26 -1.34 14.37 11.76
C VAL A 26 -2.43 14.33 12.83
N ALA A 27 -3.64 14.73 12.45
CA ALA A 27 -4.79 14.88 13.33
C ALA A 27 -5.27 13.55 13.94
N ALA A 28 -5.20 12.47 13.15
CA ALA A 28 -5.52 11.12 13.56
C ALA A 28 -4.96 10.10 12.56
N VAL A 29 -4.73 8.89 13.07
CA VAL A 29 -4.42 7.69 12.30
C VAL A 29 -5.62 6.76 12.30
N VAL A 30 -6.09 6.38 11.12
CA VAL A 30 -7.16 5.41 10.90
C VAL A 30 -6.54 4.09 10.46
N THR A 31 -6.77 3.05 11.25
CA THR A 31 -6.27 1.70 10.94
C THR A 31 -7.34 0.65 11.21
N ARG A 32 -7.13 -0.56 10.67
CA ARG A 32 -8.05 -1.66 10.91
C ARG A 32 -8.05 -2.07 12.39
N PRO A 33 -9.16 -2.62 12.89
CA PRO A 33 -9.21 -3.23 14.22
C PRO A 33 -8.10 -4.26 14.43
N ASP A 34 -7.64 -4.36 15.68
CA ASP A 34 -6.59 -5.29 16.08
C ASP A 34 -6.97 -6.73 15.72
N LYS A 35 -6.02 -7.48 15.19
CA LYS A 35 -6.26 -8.87 14.78
C LYS A 35 -5.87 -9.81 15.91
N SER A 36 -6.65 -10.87 16.06
CA SER A 36 -6.28 -11.98 16.93
C SER A 36 -5.08 -12.74 16.34
N GLN A 37 -4.09 -13.01 17.17
CA GLN A 37 -2.90 -13.79 16.82
C GLN A 37 -2.78 -15.02 17.74
N GLY A 38 -2.12 -16.08 17.23
CA GLY A 38 -1.89 -17.33 17.95
C GLY A 38 -3.02 -18.36 17.82
N ARG A 39 -2.74 -19.61 18.24
CA ARG A 39 -3.69 -20.74 18.12
C ARG A 39 -4.96 -20.54 18.95
N SER A 40 -4.87 -19.83 20.08
CA SER A 40 -6.01 -19.51 20.94
C SER A 40 -6.82 -18.29 20.49
N ARG A 41 -6.29 -17.48 19.55
CA ARG A 41 -6.85 -16.17 19.14
C ARG A 41 -7.13 -15.19 20.29
N SER A 42 -6.56 -15.43 21.47
CA SER A 42 -6.84 -14.65 22.69
C SER A 42 -6.03 -13.36 22.79
N THR A 43 -4.92 -13.27 22.06
CA THR A 43 -4.07 -12.07 22.06
C THR A 43 -4.43 -11.21 20.85
N LEU A 44 -4.85 -9.98 21.12
CA LEU A 44 -5.00 -8.95 20.10
C LEU A 44 -3.66 -8.28 19.88
N VAL A 45 -3.24 -8.20 18.62
CA VAL A 45 -2.00 -7.52 18.23
C VAL A 45 -2.37 -6.27 17.43
N PRO A 46 -1.85 -5.10 17.82
CA PRO A 46 -2.08 -3.87 17.08
C PRO A 46 -1.50 -3.99 15.68
N SER A 47 -2.11 -3.30 14.71
CA SER A 47 -1.49 -3.14 13.40
C SER A 47 -0.15 -2.38 13.52
N PRO A 48 0.83 -2.61 12.63
CA PRO A 48 2.07 -1.83 12.58
C PRO A 48 1.84 -0.32 12.64
N VAL A 49 0.89 0.20 11.86
CA VAL A 49 0.52 1.63 11.86
C VAL A 49 -0.03 2.10 13.21
N LYS A 50 -0.79 1.26 13.92
CA LYS A 50 -1.30 1.57 15.26
C LYS A 50 -0.15 1.66 16.26
N ALA A 51 0.80 0.74 16.21
CA ALA A 51 1.95 0.75 17.11
C ALA A 51 2.77 2.03 16.92
N ALA A 52 3.12 2.37 15.68
CA ALA A 52 3.84 3.61 15.37
C ALA A 52 3.08 4.88 15.80
N ALA A 53 1.76 4.93 15.57
CA ALA A 53 0.94 6.07 16.00
C ALA A 53 0.92 6.24 17.53
N LEU A 54 0.87 5.15 18.29
CA LEU A 54 0.87 5.20 19.76
C LEU A 54 2.23 5.59 20.34
N GLU A 55 3.33 5.23 19.69
CA GLU A 55 4.68 5.65 20.09
C GLU A 55 4.88 7.17 19.97
N GLU A 56 4.18 7.79 19.02
CA GLU A 56 4.22 9.23 18.72
C GLU A 56 3.02 10.01 19.29
N ASP A 57 2.25 9.39 20.21
CA ASP A 57 1.06 9.98 20.86
C ASP A 57 -0.02 10.51 19.88
N VAL A 58 -0.10 9.94 18.67
CA VAL A 58 -1.09 10.31 17.65
C VAL A 58 -2.43 9.60 17.92
N PRO A 59 -3.57 10.32 17.90
CA PRO A 59 -4.88 9.70 18.08
C PRO A 59 -5.16 8.59 17.06
N VAL A 60 -5.60 7.43 17.54
CA VAL A 60 -5.92 6.27 16.68
C VAL A 60 -7.43 6.04 16.61
N LEU A 61 -7.96 5.94 15.40
CA LEU A 61 -9.35 5.58 15.09
C LEU A 61 -9.40 4.18 14.45
N GLN A 62 -10.27 3.31 14.96
CA GLN A 62 -10.49 1.97 14.43
C GLN A 62 -11.99 1.73 14.20
N PRO A 63 -12.60 2.42 13.20
CA PRO A 63 -14.03 2.30 12.96
C PRO A 63 -14.39 0.87 12.52
N GLU A 64 -15.62 0.43 12.81
CA GLU A 64 -16.15 -0.84 12.30
C GLU A 64 -16.17 -0.87 10.75
N GLY A 65 -16.35 0.30 10.14
CA GLY A 65 -16.21 0.48 8.70
C GLY A 65 -15.99 1.95 8.32
N PRO A 66 -15.35 2.23 7.17
CA PRO A 66 -14.98 3.58 6.75
C PRO A 66 -16.16 4.44 6.25
N SER A 67 -17.40 4.04 6.53
CA SER A 67 -18.61 4.71 6.03
C SER A 67 -19.72 4.78 7.06
N THR A 68 -19.44 4.47 8.33
CA THR A 68 -20.42 4.65 9.39
C THR A 68 -20.65 6.16 9.61
N PRO A 69 -21.90 6.61 9.81
CA PRO A 69 -22.20 8.03 10.01
C PRO A 69 -21.37 8.66 11.14
N GLU A 70 -21.18 7.93 12.23
CA GLU A 70 -20.42 8.37 13.41
C GLU A 70 -18.95 8.63 13.06
N PHE A 71 -18.35 7.74 12.26
CA PHE A 71 -16.97 7.89 11.80
C PHE A 71 -16.83 9.07 10.83
N LEU A 72 -17.78 9.23 9.89
CA LEU A 72 -17.75 10.38 8.97
C LEU A 72 -17.84 11.71 9.72
N GLU A 73 -18.69 11.79 10.75
CA GLU A 73 -18.79 12.97 11.62
C GLU A 73 -17.50 13.20 12.42
N GLU A 74 -16.85 12.14 12.89
CA GLU A 74 -15.56 12.24 13.56
C GLU A 74 -14.47 12.81 12.64
N ILE A 75 -14.35 12.31 11.41
CA ILE A 75 -13.41 12.85 10.43
C ILE A 75 -13.74 14.30 10.06
N ARG A 76 -15.03 14.67 9.96
CA ARG A 76 -15.43 16.08 9.72
C ARG A 76 -14.99 17.00 10.85
N ARG A 77 -15.12 16.58 12.11
CA ARG A 77 -14.70 17.38 13.28
C ARG A 77 -13.19 17.60 13.32
N LEU A 78 -12.40 16.66 12.78
CA LEU A 78 -10.95 16.84 12.66
C LEU A 78 -10.57 17.91 11.63
N ALA A 79 -11.49 18.32 10.74
CA ALA A 79 -11.30 19.34 9.71
C ALA A 79 -10.00 19.19 8.89
N PRO A 80 -9.70 18.00 8.32
CA PRO A 80 -8.46 17.78 7.58
C PRO A 80 -8.39 18.62 6.31
N ASP A 81 -7.19 19.10 5.99
CA ASP A 81 -6.88 19.68 4.69
C ASP A 81 -6.75 18.58 3.63
N ALA A 82 -6.11 17.46 3.97
CA ALA A 82 -5.95 16.29 3.10
C ALA A 82 -6.14 14.96 3.86
N GLY A 83 -6.63 13.94 3.16
CA GLY A 83 -6.56 12.55 3.61
C GLY A 83 -5.40 11.83 2.93
N VAL A 84 -4.64 11.03 3.66
CA VAL A 84 -3.54 10.23 3.12
C VAL A 84 -3.88 8.76 3.28
N VAL A 85 -3.83 7.98 2.20
CA VAL A 85 -4.12 6.55 2.23
C VAL A 85 -2.90 5.75 1.78
N VAL A 86 -2.48 4.80 2.62
CA VAL A 86 -1.37 3.91 2.34
C VAL A 86 -1.75 2.51 2.80
N ALA A 87 -2.03 1.60 1.87
CA ALA A 87 -2.33 0.20 2.16
C ALA A 87 -3.40 -0.05 3.24
N TYR A 88 -4.45 0.79 3.32
CA TYR A 88 -5.55 0.65 4.29
C TYR A 88 -6.47 -0.56 4.00
N GLY A 89 -6.58 -0.92 2.71
CA GLY A 89 -7.27 -2.11 2.23
C GLY A 89 -8.79 -2.10 2.31
N HIS A 90 -9.42 -0.96 2.58
CA HIS A 90 -10.86 -0.78 2.39
C HIS A 90 -11.12 0.18 1.23
N LEU A 91 -12.17 -0.09 0.47
CA LEU A 91 -12.70 0.86 -0.49
C LEU A 91 -13.31 2.03 0.27
N LEU A 92 -12.88 3.25 -0.05
CA LEU A 92 -13.42 4.47 0.55
C LEU A 92 -14.55 5.00 -0.32
N LYS A 93 -15.70 5.28 0.30
CA LYS A 93 -16.87 5.78 -0.43
C LYS A 93 -16.77 7.29 -0.69
N PRO A 94 -17.49 7.83 -1.69
CA PRO A 94 -17.45 9.24 -2.05
C PRO A 94 -17.68 10.20 -0.88
N GLU A 95 -18.50 9.84 0.10
CA GLU A 95 -18.82 10.69 1.26
C GLU A 95 -17.61 10.92 2.16
N LEU A 96 -16.70 9.96 2.26
CA LEU A 96 -15.43 10.12 3.00
C LEU A 96 -14.39 10.85 2.15
N LEU A 97 -14.28 10.49 0.86
CA LEU A 97 -13.35 11.11 -0.08
C LEU A 97 -13.54 12.63 -0.19
N ALA A 98 -14.76 13.11 0.00
CA ALA A 98 -15.14 14.52 -0.09
C ALA A 98 -14.94 15.32 1.21
N ILE A 99 -14.56 14.70 2.34
CA ILE A 99 -14.43 15.42 3.62
C ILE A 99 -13.21 16.36 3.62
N PRO A 100 -11.99 15.91 3.27
CA PRO A 100 -10.84 16.81 3.31
C PRO A 100 -10.91 17.85 2.19
N LYS A 101 -10.51 19.09 2.49
CA LYS A 101 -10.64 20.23 1.56
C LYS A 101 -9.95 19.99 0.21
N ARG A 102 -8.80 19.31 0.23
CA ARG A 102 -7.97 18.97 -0.93
C ARG A 102 -8.15 17.50 -1.36
N GLY A 103 -9.17 16.83 -0.84
CA GLY A 103 -9.48 15.42 -1.11
C GLY A 103 -8.51 14.45 -0.44
N MET A 104 -8.50 13.22 -0.93
CA MET A 104 -7.64 12.14 -0.42
C MET A 104 -6.63 11.70 -1.48
N VAL A 105 -5.38 11.48 -1.07
CA VAL A 105 -4.31 10.94 -1.91
C VAL A 105 -3.94 9.52 -1.49
N ASN A 106 -3.47 8.71 -2.42
CA ASN A 106 -3.00 7.36 -2.14
C ASN A 106 -1.55 7.18 -2.61
N VAL A 107 -0.74 6.52 -1.78
CA VAL A 107 0.60 6.03 -2.13
C VAL A 107 0.43 4.63 -2.74
N HIS A 108 0.64 4.51 -4.06
CA HIS A 108 0.50 3.26 -4.80
C HIS A 108 1.87 2.73 -5.26
N PRO A 109 2.29 1.51 -4.90
CA PRO A 109 3.62 0.98 -5.23
C PRO A 109 3.70 0.38 -6.64
N SER A 110 3.32 1.18 -7.64
CA SER A 110 3.64 0.94 -9.06
C SER A 110 3.71 2.25 -9.83
N LEU A 111 4.07 2.17 -11.11
CA LEU A 111 3.90 3.25 -12.08
C LEU A 111 2.52 3.16 -12.74
N LEU A 112 1.51 3.80 -12.14
CA LEU A 112 0.17 3.87 -12.72
C LEU A 112 0.22 4.49 -14.14
N PRO A 113 -0.63 4.02 -15.07
CA PRO A 113 -1.78 3.12 -14.88
C PRO A 113 -1.46 1.62 -14.78
N GLU A 114 -0.19 1.22 -14.81
CA GLU A 114 0.19 -0.19 -14.72
C GLU A 114 0.05 -0.71 -13.28
N LEU A 115 -0.34 -1.97 -13.13
CA LEU A 115 -0.49 -2.68 -11.85
C LEU A 115 -1.48 -2.03 -10.86
N ARG A 116 -2.65 -1.58 -11.32
CA ARG A 116 -3.77 -1.20 -10.44
C ARG A 116 -4.19 -2.40 -9.57
N GLY A 117 -4.50 -2.18 -8.29
CA GLY A 117 -5.05 -3.18 -7.40
C GLY A 117 -4.16 -3.55 -6.21
N ALA A 118 -4.33 -4.77 -5.74
CA ALA A 118 -4.01 -5.14 -4.35
C ALA A 118 -2.58 -5.65 -4.12
N ALA A 119 -1.85 -6.09 -5.15
CA ALA A 119 -0.53 -6.71 -5.00
C ALA A 119 0.49 -6.25 -6.07
N PRO A 120 0.64 -4.94 -6.33
CA PRO A 120 1.49 -4.44 -7.41
C PRO A 120 2.97 -4.84 -7.24
N VAL A 121 3.48 -4.88 -6.01
CA VAL A 121 4.88 -5.24 -5.72
C VAL A 121 5.16 -6.68 -6.16
N GLU A 122 4.34 -7.62 -5.71
CA GLU A 122 4.51 -9.04 -6.04
C GLU A 122 4.32 -9.27 -7.54
N TRP A 123 3.35 -8.60 -8.16
CA TRP A 123 3.12 -8.74 -9.61
C TRP A 123 4.22 -8.15 -10.47
N ALA A 124 4.93 -7.11 -10.01
CA ALA A 124 6.09 -6.57 -10.71
C ALA A 124 7.20 -7.63 -10.81
N VAL A 125 7.51 -8.31 -9.70
CA VAL A 125 8.53 -9.37 -9.67
C VAL A 125 8.03 -10.63 -10.40
N LEU A 126 6.78 -11.07 -10.19
CA LEU A 126 6.20 -12.24 -10.86
C LEU A 126 6.28 -12.14 -12.39
N ARG A 127 5.96 -10.96 -12.94
CA ARG A 127 5.96 -10.69 -14.38
C ARG A 127 7.35 -10.37 -14.93
N GLY A 128 8.36 -10.25 -14.07
CA GLY A 128 9.72 -9.89 -14.47
C GLY A 128 9.78 -8.50 -15.11
N LEU A 129 9.03 -7.54 -14.54
CA LEU A 129 9.07 -6.17 -15.04
C LEU A 129 10.43 -5.55 -14.75
N GLU A 130 11.00 -4.88 -15.74
CA GLU A 130 12.27 -4.17 -15.57
C GLU A 130 12.12 -2.92 -14.70
N ASN A 131 10.93 -2.31 -14.70
CA ASN A 131 10.63 -1.08 -14.01
C ASN A 131 9.34 -1.19 -13.21
N THR A 132 9.36 -0.56 -12.04
CA THR A 132 8.23 -0.28 -11.17
C THR A 132 8.42 1.13 -10.61
N GLY A 133 7.76 1.47 -9.51
CA GLY A 133 7.98 2.73 -8.83
C GLY A 133 6.91 2.99 -7.80
N VAL A 134 6.76 4.26 -7.45
CA VAL A 134 5.67 4.74 -6.61
C VAL A 134 4.91 5.83 -7.35
N THR A 135 3.59 5.78 -7.25
CA THR A 135 2.69 6.83 -7.70
C THR A 135 1.94 7.41 -6.51
N ILE A 136 2.00 8.73 -6.37
CA ILE A 136 1.03 9.49 -5.56
C ILE A 136 -0.11 9.88 -6.49
N MET A 137 -1.32 9.44 -6.19
CA MET A 137 -2.51 9.76 -6.98
C MET A 137 -3.62 10.38 -6.13
N GLN A 138 -4.44 11.21 -6.77
CA GLN A 138 -5.71 11.64 -6.20
C GLN A 138 -6.66 10.45 -6.21
N MET A 139 -7.32 10.17 -5.09
CA MET A 139 -8.31 9.10 -5.04
C MET A 139 -9.62 9.51 -5.71
N THR A 140 -10.26 8.53 -6.36
CA THR A 140 -11.61 8.64 -6.90
C THR A 140 -12.42 7.41 -6.45
N ALA A 141 -13.69 7.30 -6.86
CA ALA A 141 -14.48 6.11 -6.58
C ALA A 141 -13.99 4.84 -7.31
N GLY A 142 -13.19 5.00 -8.37
CA GLY A 142 -12.61 3.89 -9.11
C GLY A 142 -11.37 3.31 -8.41
N LEU A 143 -11.06 2.04 -8.72
CA LEU A 143 -9.89 1.35 -8.20
C LEU A 143 -8.62 1.88 -8.87
N ASP A 144 -7.82 2.62 -8.12
CA ASP A 144 -6.51 3.14 -8.52
C ASP A 144 -6.50 3.88 -9.88
N SER A 145 -7.63 4.51 -10.23
CA SER A 145 -7.87 5.14 -11.53
C SER A 145 -7.83 6.67 -11.50
N GLY A 146 -7.56 7.25 -10.33
CA GLY A 146 -7.57 8.70 -10.18
C GLY A 146 -6.34 9.38 -10.78
N PRO A 147 -6.39 10.70 -11.02
CA PRO A 147 -5.28 11.44 -11.60
C PRO A 147 -3.97 11.27 -10.82
N ILE A 148 -2.87 11.11 -11.55
CA ILE A 148 -1.51 11.02 -11.03
C ILE A 148 -1.05 12.41 -10.60
N LEU A 149 -0.50 12.53 -9.39
CA LEU A 149 0.03 13.77 -8.82
C LEU A 149 1.55 13.82 -8.90
N LEU A 150 2.21 12.71 -8.58
CA LEU A 150 3.67 12.55 -8.61
C LEU A 150 4.02 11.07 -8.87
N GLN A 151 5.12 10.82 -9.58
CA GLN A 151 5.63 9.48 -9.83
C GLN A 151 7.14 9.43 -9.69
N LEU A 152 7.64 8.42 -8.98
CA LEU A 152 9.07 8.11 -8.87
C LEU A 152 9.33 6.72 -9.45
N PRO A 153 10.08 6.61 -10.58
CA PRO A 153 10.41 5.32 -11.17
C PRO A 153 11.54 4.61 -10.42
N HIS A 154 11.51 3.28 -10.47
CA HIS A 154 12.52 2.40 -9.90
C HIS A 154 12.79 1.20 -10.81
N ARG A 155 14.05 0.87 -11.05
CA ARG A 155 14.44 -0.34 -11.77
C ARG A 155 14.39 -1.54 -10.82
N VAL A 156 13.69 -2.59 -11.21
CA VAL A 156 13.58 -3.83 -10.40
C VAL A 156 14.85 -4.65 -10.58
N PRO A 157 15.63 -4.95 -9.52
CA PRO A 157 16.74 -5.88 -9.60
C PRO A 157 16.26 -7.31 -9.91
N ASN A 158 17.04 -8.08 -10.67
CA ASN A 158 16.63 -9.42 -11.12
C ASN A 158 16.53 -10.46 -9.98
N ASP A 159 17.22 -10.21 -8.88
CA ASP A 159 17.36 -11.07 -7.70
C ASP A 159 16.57 -10.53 -6.49
N VAL A 160 15.84 -9.42 -6.63
CA VAL A 160 15.09 -8.82 -5.52
C VAL A 160 13.92 -9.72 -5.10
N THR A 161 13.76 -9.91 -3.80
CA THR A 161 12.55 -10.52 -3.25
C THR A 161 11.39 -9.52 -3.21
N GLY A 162 10.15 -10.02 -3.16
CA GLY A 162 8.97 -9.17 -2.98
C GLY A 162 9.03 -8.37 -1.67
N GLY A 163 9.58 -8.97 -0.60
CA GLY A 163 9.81 -8.31 0.69
C GLY A 163 10.79 -7.15 0.60
N GLU A 164 11.97 -7.35 0.01
CA GLU A 164 12.98 -6.30 -0.16
C GLU A 164 12.45 -5.16 -1.03
N LEU A 165 11.80 -5.48 -2.15
CA LEU A 165 11.20 -4.48 -3.02
C LEU A 165 10.10 -3.69 -2.30
N SER A 166 9.29 -4.36 -1.48
CA SER A 166 8.22 -3.72 -0.69
C SER A 166 8.79 -2.71 0.31
N VAL A 167 9.84 -3.07 1.06
CA VAL A 167 10.51 -2.16 2.00
C VAL A 167 11.07 -0.94 1.26
N HIS A 168 11.80 -1.17 0.17
CA HIS A 168 12.37 -0.10 -0.65
C HIS A 168 11.32 0.86 -1.21
N LEU A 169 10.21 0.32 -1.75
CA LEU A 169 9.12 1.14 -2.28
C LEU A 169 8.32 1.85 -1.18
N ALA A 170 8.29 1.33 0.05
CA ALA A 170 7.65 2.02 1.17
C ALA A 170 8.42 3.30 1.54
N GLU A 171 9.74 3.23 1.62
CA GLU A 171 10.61 4.39 1.88
C GLU A 171 10.53 5.42 0.74
N MET A 172 10.61 4.96 -0.51
CA MET A 172 10.46 5.83 -1.69
C MET A 172 9.07 6.48 -1.71
N GLY A 173 8.03 5.76 -1.32
CA GLY A 173 6.67 6.27 -1.26
C GLY A 173 6.46 7.32 -0.16
N ALA A 174 7.14 7.17 0.97
CA ALA A 174 7.15 8.17 2.03
C ALA A 174 7.76 9.50 1.55
N GLN A 175 8.88 9.44 0.84
CA GLN A 175 9.53 10.62 0.25
C GLN A 175 8.62 11.29 -0.79
N ALA A 176 8.06 10.51 -1.72
CA ALA A 176 7.13 11.01 -2.74
C ALA A 176 5.88 11.64 -2.12
N LEU A 177 5.37 11.08 -1.02
CA LEU A 177 4.20 11.60 -0.33
C LEU A 177 4.47 12.98 0.27
N VAL A 178 5.57 13.14 1.00
CA VAL A 178 5.97 14.44 1.58
C VAL A 178 6.09 15.50 0.49
N GLU A 179 6.80 15.18 -0.59
CA GLU A 179 6.97 16.09 -1.73
C GLU A 179 5.62 16.47 -2.34
N ALA A 180 4.75 15.48 -2.60
CA ALA A 180 3.44 15.73 -3.18
C ALA A 180 2.57 16.62 -2.29
N LEU A 181 2.58 16.44 -0.97
CA LEU A 181 1.82 17.28 -0.05
C LEU A 181 2.41 18.70 0.06
N ALA A 182 3.72 18.86 0.04
CA ALA A 182 4.37 20.18 0.01
C ALA A 182 4.00 20.95 -1.27
N LEU A 183 4.03 20.28 -2.43
CA LEU A 183 3.58 20.87 -3.71
C LEU A 183 2.07 21.17 -3.69
N MET A 184 1.28 20.35 -2.98
CA MET A 184 -0.15 20.57 -2.80
C MET A 184 -0.43 21.82 -1.97
N GLU A 185 0.30 22.07 -0.89
CA GLU A 185 0.16 23.30 -0.09
C GLU A 185 0.42 24.56 -0.91
N GLN A 186 1.36 24.48 -1.86
CA GLN A 186 1.76 25.59 -2.72
C GLN A 186 0.90 25.72 -4.00
N ASP A 187 -0.12 24.87 -4.17
CA ASP A 187 -0.95 24.80 -5.39
C ASP A 187 -0.15 24.58 -6.69
N MET A 188 0.98 23.89 -6.56
CA MET A 188 1.94 23.62 -7.63
C MET A 188 1.74 22.26 -8.31
N LEU A 189 0.90 21.39 -7.74
CA LEU A 189 0.55 20.12 -8.38
C LEU A 189 -0.16 20.33 -9.73
N ARG A 190 0.12 19.42 -10.67
CA ARG A 190 -0.52 19.35 -11.99
C ARG A 190 -1.04 17.93 -12.21
N PRO A 191 -2.26 17.61 -11.73
CA PRO A 191 -2.81 16.26 -11.84
C PRO A 191 -2.92 15.81 -13.30
N VAL A 192 -2.43 14.61 -13.61
CA VAL A 192 -2.45 14.02 -14.95
C VAL A 192 -3.45 12.86 -14.96
N PRO A 193 -4.53 12.92 -15.77
CA PRO A 193 -5.43 11.79 -15.96
C PRO A 193 -4.69 10.55 -16.46
N GLN A 194 -5.07 9.38 -15.97
CA GLN A 194 -4.47 8.12 -16.40
C GLN A 194 -4.94 7.70 -17.80
N GLU A 195 -4.04 7.11 -18.59
CA GLU A 195 -4.38 6.50 -19.88
C GLU A 195 -4.99 5.11 -19.69
N GLU A 196 -6.32 4.99 -19.78
CA GLU A 196 -7.04 3.73 -19.52
C GLU A 196 -6.60 2.57 -20.42
N THR A 197 -6.15 2.84 -21.64
CA THR A 197 -5.66 1.82 -22.59
C THR A 197 -4.34 1.16 -22.14
N ARG A 198 -3.59 1.79 -21.23
CA ARG A 198 -2.35 1.25 -20.65
C ARG A 198 -2.57 0.57 -19.30
N ALA A 199 -3.79 0.59 -18.78
CA ALA A 199 -4.08 0.03 -17.47
C ALA A 199 -3.85 -1.48 -17.43
N THR A 200 -3.05 -1.93 -16.47
CA THR A 200 -2.89 -3.34 -16.14
C THR A 200 -3.25 -3.56 -14.68
N TYR A 201 -3.58 -4.80 -14.30
CA TYR A 201 -4.08 -5.11 -12.96
C TYR A 201 -3.17 -6.07 -12.21
N ALA A 202 -3.05 -5.84 -10.92
CA ALA A 202 -2.32 -6.63 -9.94
C ALA A 202 -3.30 -7.16 -8.89
N PRO A 203 -4.08 -8.22 -9.21
CA PRO A 203 -5.06 -8.77 -8.29
C PRO A 203 -4.37 -9.35 -7.04
N LYS A 204 -5.13 -9.50 -5.96
CA LYS A 204 -4.64 -10.08 -4.71
C LYS A 204 -3.98 -11.45 -4.96
N ILE A 205 -2.79 -11.68 -4.39
CA ILE A 205 -2.13 -12.98 -4.41
C ILE A 205 -3.02 -14.01 -3.71
N THR A 206 -3.40 -15.05 -4.45
CA THR A 206 -4.16 -16.19 -3.94
C THR A 206 -3.22 -17.36 -3.65
N ARG A 207 -3.73 -18.36 -2.91
CA ARG A 207 -3.01 -19.62 -2.71
C ARG A 207 -2.68 -20.29 -4.05
N GLU A 208 -3.57 -20.22 -5.03
CA GLU A 208 -3.31 -20.76 -6.36
C GLU A 208 -2.21 -19.97 -7.09
N THR A 209 -2.23 -18.63 -6.98
CA THR A 209 -1.16 -17.77 -7.54
C THR A 209 0.20 -18.12 -6.95
N ALA A 210 0.23 -18.50 -5.66
CA ALA A 210 1.44 -18.88 -4.96
C ALA A 210 1.96 -20.29 -5.26
N ARG A 211 1.25 -21.09 -6.07
CA ARG A 211 1.68 -22.44 -6.41
C ARG A 211 2.74 -22.40 -7.51
N ILE A 212 3.87 -23.05 -7.29
CA ILE A 212 4.93 -23.18 -8.30
C ILE A 212 4.45 -24.01 -9.48
N ARG A 213 4.64 -23.44 -10.67
CA ARG A 213 4.42 -24.07 -11.97
C ARG A 213 5.76 -24.53 -12.54
N TRP A 214 6.13 -25.77 -12.23
CA TRP A 214 7.40 -26.37 -12.69
C TRP A 214 7.51 -26.48 -14.21
N ASP A 215 6.38 -26.43 -14.92
CA ASP A 215 6.25 -26.40 -16.37
C ASP A 215 6.56 -25.01 -16.99
N ALA A 216 6.73 -23.96 -16.18
CA ALA A 216 6.91 -22.57 -16.65
C ALA A 216 8.37 -22.18 -16.98
N GLY A 217 9.33 -23.09 -16.81
CA GLY A 217 10.76 -22.84 -17.02
C GLY A 217 11.47 -22.20 -15.81
N PRO A 218 12.82 -22.24 -15.78
CA PRO A 218 13.60 -21.88 -14.60
C PRO A 218 13.41 -20.43 -14.14
N ASP A 219 13.42 -19.46 -15.08
CA ASP A 219 13.28 -18.05 -14.72
C ASP A 219 11.90 -17.72 -14.12
N ALA A 220 10.84 -18.35 -14.62
CA ALA A 220 9.49 -18.14 -14.09
C ALA A 220 9.34 -18.75 -12.68
N VAL A 221 9.95 -19.91 -12.43
CA VAL A 221 10.00 -20.53 -11.10
C VAL A 221 10.81 -19.68 -10.14
N MET A 222 11.95 -19.15 -10.57
CA MET A 222 12.77 -18.23 -9.76
C MET A 222 11.97 -16.99 -9.39
N ARG A 223 11.37 -16.30 -10.37
CA ARG A 223 10.54 -15.09 -10.12
C ARG A 223 9.37 -15.37 -9.21
N ALA A 224 8.67 -16.50 -9.38
CA ALA A 224 7.58 -16.88 -8.48
C ALA A 224 8.05 -17.10 -7.03
N THR A 225 9.24 -17.67 -6.86
CA THR A 225 9.85 -17.87 -5.55
C THR A 225 10.24 -16.54 -4.91
N LEU A 226 10.95 -15.68 -5.65
CA LEU A 226 11.40 -14.36 -5.16
C LEU A 226 10.24 -13.41 -4.88
N ALA A 227 9.26 -13.32 -5.77
CA ALA A 227 8.13 -12.39 -5.66
C ALA A 227 7.26 -12.62 -4.41
N LEU A 228 7.23 -13.85 -3.91
CA LEU A 228 6.36 -14.27 -2.81
C LEU A 228 7.15 -14.50 -1.51
N ASP A 229 8.44 -14.18 -1.52
CA ASP A 229 9.33 -14.18 -0.36
C ASP A 229 9.25 -12.81 0.36
N PRO A 230 9.01 -12.77 1.69
CA PRO A 230 8.79 -13.89 2.61
C PRO A 230 7.32 -14.28 2.78
N LYS A 231 6.39 -13.50 2.22
CA LYS A 231 4.95 -13.70 2.38
C LYS A 231 4.25 -13.61 1.01
N PRO A 232 3.33 -14.55 0.69
CA PRO A 232 2.89 -15.70 1.49
C PRO A 232 3.86 -16.90 1.51
N GLY A 233 4.94 -16.83 0.72
CA GLY A 233 5.79 -17.96 0.35
C GLY A 233 5.21 -18.71 -0.85
N ALA A 234 5.99 -18.86 -1.91
CA ALA A 234 5.63 -19.77 -2.99
C ALA A 234 5.61 -21.21 -2.46
N TRP A 235 4.77 -22.08 -3.02
CA TRP A 235 4.63 -23.44 -2.50
C TRP A 235 4.51 -24.49 -3.60
N THR A 236 4.91 -25.71 -3.24
CA THR A 236 4.78 -26.91 -4.07
C THR A 236 4.59 -28.15 -3.19
N THR A 237 4.56 -29.34 -3.78
CA THR A 237 4.43 -30.60 -3.05
C THR A 237 5.64 -31.49 -3.25
N LEU A 238 6.17 -32.06 -2.16
CA LEU A 238 7.20 -33.09 -2.16
C LEU A 238 6.74 -34.25 -1.28
N ASN A 239 6.69 -35.48 -1.81
CA ASN A 239 6.19 -36.67 -1.11
C ASN A 239 4.79 -36.49 -0.48
N GLY A 240 3.90 -35.78 -1.17
CA GLY A 240 2.54 -35.49 -0.70
C GLY A 240 2.46 -34.40 0.38
N GLN A 241 3.59 -33.80 0.78
CA GLN A 241 3.64 -32.70 1.73
C GLN A 241 3.85 -31.37 1.03
N GLU A 242 3.17 -30.33 1.51
CA GLU A 242 3.40 -28.97 1.05
C GLU A 242 4.73 -28.45 1.61
N ILE A 243 5.56 -27.91 0.72
CA ILE A 243 6.78 -27.19 1.07
C ILE A 243 6.67 -25.77 0.54
N LYS A 244 7.14 -24.81 1.33
CA LYS A 244 7.32 -23.43 0.88
C LYS A 244 8.73 -23.23 0.36
N LEU A 245 8.85 -22.44 -0.69
CA LEU A 245 10.12 -22.05 -1.28
C LEU A 245 10.35 -20.56 -1.00
N PHE A 246 11.56 -20.27 -0.55
CA PHE A 246 12.06 -18.92 -0.26
C PHE A 246 13.45 -18.83 -0.86
N HIS A 247 13.77 -17.69 -1.44
CA HIS A 247 15.00 -17.42 -2.19
C HIS A 247 15.25 -18.40 -3.36
N ALA A 248 15.77 -17.89 -4.48
CA ALA A 248 16.10 -18.74 -5.63
C ALA A 248 17.16 -18.06 -6.50
N HIS A 249 17.93 -18.88 -7.23
CA HIS A 249 18.87 -18.45 -8.27
C HIS A 249 18.85 -19.48 -9.41
N VAL A 250 19.22 -19.05 -10.62
CA VAL A 250 19.38 -19.91 -11.81
C VAL A 250 20.87 -20.07 -12.11
#